data_AF-A0A0J9V2Z1-F1
#
_entry.id   AF-A0A0J9V2Z1-F1
#
_cell.length_a   1.000
_cell.length_b   1.000
_cell.length_c   1.000
_cell.angle_alpha   90.00
_cell.angle_beta   90.00
_cell.angle_gamma   90.00
#
_symmetry.space_group_name_H-M   'P 1'
#
loop_
_entity.id
_entity.type
_entity.pdbx_description
1 polymer ?
#
loop_
_entity_poly.entity_id
_entity_poly.type
_entity_poly.pdbx_seq_one_letter_code
_entity_poly.pdbx_strand_id
1 'polypeptide(L)'
;MRRFNWPPQEASAIHPIEPYGKQFFIFNAFKRDPNFDSEVSNTVKPLLNPNNEKIPSETVLCVCDFAKRPLMFLNYLDFKILQASMDKIKEGFKKMEEKLDKTNYLDTKFGLMLKYNLNKTYGMQRVKKGEHNSWGMKKGVFRSRKT
;
A
#
# COMPACT_ATOMS: atom_id res chain seq x y z
N MET A 1 13.80 -10.16 -2.41
CA MET A 1 13.66 -8.84 -3.05
C MET A 1 14.47 -7.85 -2.23
N ARG A 2 15.61 -7.37 -2.75
CA ARG A 2 16.34 -6.27 -2.11
C ARG A 2 15.39 -5.08 -2.05
N ARG A 3 15.18 -4.53 -0.85
CA ARG A 3 14.29 -3.40 -0.66
C ARG A 3 14.81 -2.26 -1.53
N PHE A 4 13.94 -1.66 -2.34
CA PHE A 4 14.16 -0.32 -2.87
C PHE A 4 14.77 0.54 -1.76
N ASN A 5 15.70 1.44 -2.09
CA ASN A 5 16.07 2.56 -1.20
C ASN A 5 14.84 3.48 -1.10
N TRP A 6 13.88 3.04 -0.30
CA TRP A 6 12.57 3.62 -0.12
C TRP A 6 12.27 3.77 1.38
N PRO A 7 11.82 4.96 1.83
CA PRO A 7 11.65 6.20 1.08
C PRO A 7 12.94 6.73 0.44
N PRO A 8 12.86 7.62 -0.56
CA PRO A 8 14.03 8.28 -1.13
C PRO A 8 14.86 8.99 -0.04
N GLN A 9 16.18 9.04 -0.21
CA GLN A 9 17.08 9.60 0.80
C GLN A 9 16.86 11.11 1.04
N GLU A 10 16.37 11.82 0.02
CA GLU A 10 16.03 13.25 0.06
C GLU A 10 14.58 13.50 0.54
N ALA A 11 13.86 12.48 1.00
CA ALA A 11 12.50 12.63 1.50
C ALA A 11 12.48 13.31 2.88
N SER A 12 11.34 13.92 3.21
CA SER A 12 11.07 14.43 4.55
C SER A 12 11.11 13.31 5.60
N ALA A 13 11.15 13.70 6.88
CA ALA A 13 10.90 12.77 7.96
C ALA A 13 9.58 12.02 7.76
N ILE A 14 9.53 10.78 8.23
CA ILE A 14 8.33 9.96 8.17
C ILE A 14 7.40 10.36 9.30
N HIS A 15 6.17 10.73 8.96
CA HIS A 15 5.14 11.14 9.91
C HIS A 15 4.09 10.03 10.08
N PRO A 16 3.82 9.56 11.31
CA PRO A 16 2.80 8.56 11.56
C PRO A 16 1.38 9.14 11.45
N ILE A 17 0.46 8.34 10.92
CA ILE A 17 -0.99 8.53 10.94
C ILE A 17 -1.55 7.45 11.88
N GLU A 18 -1.76 7.83 13.13
CA GLU A 18 -2.30 6.97 14.16
C GLU A 18 -3.81 6.71 13.96
N PRO A 19 -4.36 5.58 14.45
CA PRO A 19 -3.72 4.45 15.15
C PRO A 19 -3.27 3.29 14.22
N TYR A 20 -3.52 3.36 12.91
CA TYR A 20 -3.48 2.18 12.02
C TYR A 20 -2.12 1.89 11.36
N GLY A 21 -1.03 2.40 11.96
CA GLY A 21 0.34 2.19 11.47
C GLY A 21 0.55 2.70 10.03
N LYS A 22 -0.28 3.64 9.57
CA LYS A 22 -0.07 4.34 8.30
C LYS A 22 0.91 5.45 8.53
N GLN A 23 1.67 5.79 7.50
CA GLN A 23 2.74 6.79 7.59
C GLN A 23 2.71 7.63 6.32
N PHE A 24 3.18 8.87 6.39
CA PHE A 24 3.39 9.68 5.19
C PHE A 24 4.72 10.41 5.23
N PHE A 25 5.21 10.76 4.05
CA PHE A 25 6.38 11.62 3.87
C PHE A 25 6.24 12.32 2.51
N ILE A 26 7.00 13.39 2.34
CA ILE A 26 7.01 14.22 1.14
C ILE A 26 8.38 14.04 0.47
N PHE A 27 8.39 13.95 -0.85
CA PHE A 27 9.63 13.89 -1.62
C PHE A 27 9.46 14.59 -2.97
N ASN A 28 10.56 15.00 -3.58
CA ASN A 28 10.55 15.50 -4.95
C ASN A 28 10.65 14.33 -5.93
N ALA A 29 9.64 14.17 -6.76
CA ALA A 29 9.67 13.27 -7.91
C ALA A 29 10.48 13.91 -9.04
N PHE A 30 11.29 13.12 -9.73
CA PHE A 30 12.12 13.56 -10.83
C PHE A 30 11.57 13.03 -12.15
N LYS A 31 11.77 13.79 -13.24
CA LYS A 31 11.39 13.33 -14.58
C LYS A 31 12.13 12.04 -14.90
N ARG A 32 11.43 11.10 -15.52
CA ARG A 32 12.03 9.86 -16.03
C ARG A 32 12.41 10.06 -17.49
N ASP A 33 13.38 9.28 -17.92
CA ASP A 33 13.69 9.19 -19.34
C ASP A 33 12.61 8.32 -20.02
N PRO A 34 11.84 8.88 -20.97
CA PRO A 34 10.69 8.21 -21.58
C PRO A 34 11.08 6.93 -22.31
N ASN A 35 12.36 6.77 -22.68
CA ASN A 35 12.86 5.54 -23.29
C ASN A 35 12.75 4.32 -22.37
N PHE A 36 12.72 4.53 -21.05
CA PHE A 36 12.65 3.47 -20.05
C PHE A 36 11.29 3.37 -19.35
N ASP A 37 10.28 4.13 -19.80
CA ASP A 37 8.94 4.09 -19.19
C ASP A 37 8.25 2.73 -19.40
N SER A 38 8.62 1.99 -20.44
CA SER A 38 8.11 0.64 -20.75
C SER A 38 8.84 -0.47 -19.99
N GLU A 39 10.02 -0.19 -19.42
CA GLU A 39 10.78 -1.18 -18.67
C GLU A 39 10.30 -1.24 -17.22
N VAL A 40 9.84 -2.43 -16.80
CA VAL A 40 9.67 -2.73 -15.37
C VAL A 40 11.05 -2.96 -14.76
N SER A 41 11.84 -1.90 -14.69
CA SER A 41 13.18 -1.91 -14.11
C SER A 41 13.14 -1.58 -12.63
N ASN A 42 13.92 -2.33 -11.85
CA ASN A 42 14.08 -2.09 -10.41
C ASN A 42 14.94 -0.85 -10.11
N THR A 43 15.53 -0.23 -11.13
CA THR A 43 16.33 0.99 -11.03
C THR A 43 15.65 2.12 -11.79
N VAL A 44 14.97 3.01 -11.07
CA VAL A 44 14.43 4.25 -11.64
C VAL A 44 15.58 5.23 -11.81
N LYS A 45 16.00 5.49 -13.05
CA LYS A 45 17.00 6.52 -13.35
C LYS A 45 16.28 7.83 -13.69
N PRO A 46 16.53 8.92 -12.94
CA PRO A 46 16.00 10.23 -13.30
C PRO A 46 16.70 10.74 -14.58
N LEU A 47 15.97 11.52 -15.38
CA LEU A 47 16.52 12.26 -16.50
C LEU A 47 17.46 13.35 -15.97
N LEU A 48 18.66 13.43 -16.56
CA LEU A 48 19.68 14.42 -16.20
C LEU A 48 19.72 15.55 -17.23
N ASN A 49 19.91 16.77 -16.76
CA ASN A 49 20.22 17.93 -17.58
C ASN A 49 21.66 17.86 -18.14
N PRO A 50 22.03 18.72 -19.12
CA PRO A 50 23.41 18.84 -19.60
C PRO A 50 24.46 19.07 -18.51
N ASN A 51 24.05 19.63 -17.36
CA ASN A 51 24.90 19.86 -16.19
C ASN A 51 24.98 18.66 -15.23
N ASN A 52 24.49 17.46 -15.61
CA ASN A 52 24.36 16.27 -14.76
C ASN A 52 23.44 16.43 -13.52
N GLU A 53 22.54 17.41 -13.55
CA GLU A 53 21.58 17.63 -12.48
C GLU A 53 20.26 16.90 -12.74
N LYS A 54 19.64 16.33 -11.69
CA LYS A 54 18.32 15.69 -11.79
C LYS A 54 17.26 16.74 -12.07
N ILE A 55 16.37 16.47 -13.02
CA ILE A 55 15.29 17.41 -13.36
C ILE A 55 14.10 17.17 -12.41
N PRO A 56 13.80 18.09 -11.47
CA PRO A 56 12.63 17.95 -10.62
C PRO A 56 11.36 18.03 -11.48
N SER A 57 10.43 17.11 -11.24
CA SER A 57 9.12 17.07 -11.86
C SER A 57 8.11 17.76 -10.96
N GLU A 58 7.92 17.23 -9.76
CA GLU A 58 6.90 17.71 -8.82
C GLU A 58 7.16 17.21 -7.41
N THR A 59 6.67 17.95 -6.42
CA THR A 59 6.69 17.51 -5.03
C THR A 59 5.45 16.69 -4.73
N VAL A 60 5.65 15.48 -4.20
CA VAL A 60 4.61 14.48 -4.02
C VAL A 60 4.56 14.05 -2.56
N LEU A 61 3.34 13.99 -2.01
CA LEU A 61 3.08 13.35 -0.73
C LEU A 61 2.80 11.86 -0.95
N CYS A 62 3.56 10.99 -0.30
CA CYS A 62 3.30 9.55 -0.31
C CYS A 62 2.67 9.11 1.01
N VAL A 63 1.53 8.43 0.92
CA VAL A 63 0.97 7.66 2.03
C VAL A 63 1.44 6.22 1.90
N CYS A 64 1.95 5.65 2.98
CA CYS A 64 2.50 4.29 3.03
C CYS A 64 1.98 3.49 4.23
N ASP A 65 2.18 2.18 4.18
CA ASP A 65 1.94 1.28 5.32
C ASP A 65 3.11 1.28 6.32
N PHE A 66 2.97 0.52 7.42
CA PHE A 66 4.01 0.37 8.44
C PHE A 66 5.32 -0.23 7.91
N ALA A 67 5.25 -0.97 6.80
CA ALA A 67 6.39 -1.55 6.10
C ALA A 67 6.95 -0.61 5.02
N LYS A 68 6.51 0.65 5.02
CA LYS A 68 6.88 1.72 4.08
C LYS A 68 6.45 1.44 2.64
N ARG A 69 5.50 0.54 2.39
CA ARG A 69 5.00 0.27 1.04
C ARG A 69 4.08 1.42 0.61
N PRO A 70 4.29 2.02 -0.57
CA PRO A 70 3.45 3.10 -1.05
C PRO A 70 2.02 2.60 -1.26
N LEU A 71 1.05 3.36 -0.76
CA LEU A 71 -0.39 3.12 -0.91
C LEU A 71 -1.03 4.16 -1.81
N MET A 72 -0.56 5.41 -1.72
CA MET A 72 -1.10 6.53 -2.47
C MET A 72 -0.03 7.60 -2.68
N PHE A 73 -0.09 8.25 -3.83
CA PHE A 73 0.71 9.42 -4.18
C PHE A 73 -0.26 10.58 -4.41
N LEU A 74 0.03 11.73 -3.83
CA LEU A 74 -0.78 12.94 -3.96
C LEU A 74 0.11 14.10 -4.37
N ASN A 75 -0.23 14.70 -5.50
CA ASN A 75 0.31 15.98 -5.90
C ASN A 75 -0.39 17.09 -5.12
N TYR A 76 0.16 18.31 -5.18
CA TYR A 76 -0.42 19.45 -4.45
C TYR A 76 -1.89 19.71 -4.82
N LEU A 77 -2.22 19.65 -6.12
CA LEU A 77 -3.59 19.84 -6.59
C LEU A 77 -4.53 18.74 -6.09
N ASP A 78 -4.11 17.48 -6.19
CA ASP A 78 -4.90 16.34 -5.70
C ASP A 78 -5.13 16.43 -4.19
N PHE A 79 -4.11 16.83 -3.44
CA PHE A 79 -4.23 17.05 -2.00
C PHE A 79 -5.26 18.15 -1.68
N LYS A 80 -5.27 19.26 -2.45
CA LYS A 80 -6.27 20.33 -2.28
C LYS A 80 -7.68 19.88 -2.62
N ILE A 81 -7.86 19.10 -3.69
CA ILE A 81 -9.15 18.53 -4.05
C ILE A 81 -9.63 17.55 -2.96
N LEU A 82 -8.74 16.70 -2.45
CA LEU A 82 -9.03 15.79 -1.35
C LEU A 82 -9.43 16.54 -0.08
N GLN A 83 -8.72 17.63 0.25
CA GLN A 83 -9.05 18.49 1.38
C GLN A 83 -10.44 19.11 1.22
N ALA A 84 -10.77 19.64 0.05
CA ALA A 84 -12.07 20.27 -0.22
C ALA A 84 -13.24 19.27 -0.26
N SER A 85 -12.98 18.02 -0.65
CA SER A 85 -13.99 16.97 -0.75
C SER A 85 -14.13 16.13 0.53
N MET A 86 -13.27 16.35 1.53
CA MET A 86 -13.18 15.54 2.74
C MET A 86 -14.52 15.39 3.47
N ASP A 87 -15.30 16.46 3.57
CA ASP A 87 -16.59 16.44 4.27
C ASP A 87 -17.64 15.61 3.52
N LYS A 88 -17.67 15.73 2.19
CA LYS A 88 -18.54 14.90 1.34
C LYS A 88 -18.19 13.43 1.43
N ILE A 89 -16.88 13.11 1.48
CA ILE A 89 -16.39 11.74 1.66
C ILE A 89 -16.86 11.18 3.00
N LYS A 90 -16.72 11.95 4.09
CA LYS A 90 -17.20 11.55 5.43
C LYS A 90 -18.70 11.33 5.46
N GLU A 91 -19.48 12.18 4.81
CA GLU A 91 -20.93 12.01 4.70
C GLU A 91 -21.29 10.74 3.91
N GLY A 92 -20.59 10.48 2.81
CA GLY A 92 -20.72 9.26 2.03
C GLY A 92 -20.46 8.00 2.87
N PHE A 93 -19.42 8.01 3.71
CA PHE A 93 -19.15 6.89 4.62
C PHE A 93 -20.25 6.68 5.65
N LYS A 94 -20.82 7.73 6.24
CA LYS A 94 -21.95 7.61 7.18
C LYS A 94 -23.17 6.94 6.53
N LYS A 95 -23.52 7.35 5.31
CA LYS A 95 -24.62 6.75 4.54
C LYS A 95 -24.39 5.27 4.22
N MET A 96 -23.14 4.87 3.99
CA MET A 96 -22.80 3.46 3.80
C MET A 96 -22.91 2.67 5.11
N GLU A 97 -22.46 3.25 6.22
CA GLU A 97 -22.53 2.64 7.54
C GLU A 97 -23.97 2.42 8.02
N GLU A 98 -24.89 3.33 7.69
CA GLU A 98 -26.32 3.16 7.96
C GLU A 98 -26.94 1.96 7.21
N LYS A 99 -26.44 1.66 6.02
CA LYS A 99 -26.90 0.54 5.19
C LYS A 99 -26.23 -0.79 5.51
N LEU A 100 -25.16 -0.78 6.30
CA LEU A 100 -24.45 -2.00 6.68
C LEU A 100 -25.33 -2.83 7.62
N ASP A 101 -25.42 -4.12 7.31
CA ASP A 101 -26.06 -5.08 8.20
C ASP A 101 -25.21 -5.29 9.46
N LYS A 102 -25.68 -4.72 10.58
CA LYS A 102 -24.98 -4.73 11.87
C LYS A 102 -25.03 -6.09 12.56
N THR A 103 -25.88 -7.00 12.10
CA THR A 103 -26.07 -8.31 12.73
C THR A 103 -24.92 -9.28 12.42
N ASN A 104 -24.17 -9.06 11.33
CA ASN A 104 -23.13 -9.99 10.85
C ASN A 104 -21.75 -9.32 10.63
N TYR A 105 -21.40 -8.38 11.52
CA TYR A 105 -20.25 -7.47 11.35
C TYR A 105 -18.87 -8.15 11.41
N LEU A 106 -18.70 -9.19 12.24
CA LEU A 106 -17.38 -9.80 12.49
C LEU A 106 -16.95 -10.77 11.37
N ASP A 107 -17.89 -11.57 10.84
CA ASP A 107 -17.60 -12.49 9.74
C ASP A 107 -17.37 -11.76 8.41
N THR A 108 -18.07 -10.65 8.19
CA THR A 108 -17.83 -9.79 7.01
C THR A 108 -16.49 -9.07 7.10
N LYS A 109 -16.08 -8.49 8.23
CA LYS A 109 -14.82 -7.72 8.28
C LYS A 109 -13.58 -8.57 7.95
N PHE A 110 -13.46 -9.75 8.54
CA PHE A 110 -12.32 -10.64 8.26
C PHE A 110 -12.39 -11.24 6.85
N GLY A 111 -13.59 -11.63 6.40
CA GLY A 111 -13.80 -12.13 5.04
C GLY A 111 -13.51 -11.08 3.97
N LEU A 112 -13.95 -9.84 4.17
CA LEU A 112 -13.68 -8.70 3.29
C LEU A 112 -12.20 -8.36 3.30
N MET A 113 -11.53 -8.36 4.47
CA MET A 113 -10.09 -8.19 4.55
C MET A 113 -9.38 -9.22 3.67
N LEU A 114 -9.70 -10.52 3.78
CA LEU A 114 -9.10 -11.56 2.94
C LEU A 114 -9.42 -11.39 1.45
N LYS A 115 -10.63 -10.95 1.11
CA LYS A 115 -11.09 -10.78 -0.28
C LYS A 115 -10.42 -9.61 -0.98
N TYR A 116 -10.27 -8.48 -0.29
CA TYR A 116 -9.80 -7.22 -0.87
C TYR A 116 -8.34 -6.91 -0.55
N ASN A 117 -7.64 -7.74 0.24
CA ASN A 117 -6.18 -7.61 0.37
C ASN A 117 -5.51 -7.97 -0.95
N LEU A 118 -4.94 -6.96 -1.62
CA LEU A 118 -4.13 -7.14 -2.83
C LEU A 118 -2.96 -8.10 -2.60
N ASN A 119 -2.41 -8.09 -1.39
CA ASN A 119 -1.33 -8.97 -0.98
C ASN A 119 -1.91 -10.19 -0.26
N LYS A 120 -1.85 -11.36 -0.90
CA LYS A 120 -2.19 -12.63 -0.23
C LYS A 120 -1.28 -12.82 0.99
N THR A 121 -1.86 -12.83 2.18
CA THR A 121 -1.18 -13.23 3.40
C THR A 121 -1.06 -14.75 3.41
N TYR A 122 0.18 -15.22 3.36
CA TYR A 122 0.48 -16.64 3.46
C TYR A 122 0.86 -16.96 4.91
N GLY A 123 0.17 -17.93 5.49
CA GLY A 123 0.53 -18.50 6.78
C GLY A 123 1.36 -19.76 6.59
N MET A 124 2.13 -20.13 7.60
CA MET A 124 2.68 -21.49 7.68
C MET A 124 1.57 -22.40 8.20
N GLN A 125 1.11 -23.32 7.36
CA GLN A 125 0.09 -24.29 7.73
C GLN A 125 0.75 -25.63 8.04
N ARG A 126 0.38 -26.21 9.18
CA ARG A 126 0.76 -27.57 9.53
C ARG A 126 -0.11 -28.55 8.73
N VAL A 127 0.51 -29.41 7.94
CA VAL A 127 -0.17 -30.38 7.07
C VAL A 127 0.36 -31.78 7.38
N LYS A 128 -0.55 -32.75 7.51
CA LYS A 128 -0.20 -34.15 7.72
C LYS A 128 0.40 -34.71 6.42
N LYS A 129 1.58 -35.32 6.48
CA LYS A 129 2.30 -35.80 5.28
C LYS A 129 1.90 -37.22 4.84
N GLY A 130 1.06 -37.90 5.62
CA GLY A 130 0.79 -39.32 5.44
C GLY A 130 1.91 -40.13 6.10
N GLU A 131 1.51 -41.21 6.76
CA GLU A 131 2.33 -42.06 7.65
C GLU A 131 2.67 -41.47 9.02
N HIS A 132 2.61 -42.37 10.01
CA HIS A 132 2.59 -42.16 11.46
C HIS A 132 3.11 -40.80 11.96
N ASN A 133 2.20 -39.99 12.53
CA ASN A 133 2.47 -38.73 13.23
C ASN A 133 3.42 -37.73 12.54
N SER A 134 3.63 -37.84 11.24
CA SER A 134 4.48 -36.91 10.50
C SER A 134 3.71 -35.64 10.10
N TRP A 135 4.23 -34.50 10.55
CA TRP A 135 3.66 -33.18 10.26
C TRP A 135 4.69 -32.35 9.49
N GLY A 136 4.27 -31.83 8.34
CA GLY A 136 5.03 -30.85 7.57
C GLY A 136 4.50 -29.44 7.79
N MET A 137 5.38 -28.45 7.65
CA MET A 137 4.96 -27.05 7.50
C MET A 137 4.96 -26.69 6.02
N LYS A 138 3.83 -26.24 5.49
CA LYS A 138 3.72 -25.76 4.11
C LYS A 138 3.16 -24.35 4.12
N LYS A 139 3.75 -23.47 3.30
CA LYS A 139 3.21 -22.14 3.07
C LYS A 139 1.87 -22.28 2.35
N GLY A 140 0.80 -21.81 2.99
CA GLY A 140 -0.57 -21.97 2.51
C GLY A 140 -1.36 -20.67 2.67
N VAL A 141 -2.40 -20.53 1.84
CA VAL A 141 -3.41 -19.48 2.03
C VAL A 141 -4.40 -19.97 3.08
N PHE A 142 -4.81 -19.10 3.99
CA PHE A 142 -5.84 -19.41 4.98
C PHE A 142 -7.10 -19.91 4.27
N ARG A 143 -7.54 -21.12 4.59
CA ARG A 143 -8.79 -21.69 4.06
C ARG A 143 -9.94 -21.21 4.94
N SER A 144 -11.03 -20.75 4.33
CA SER A 144 -12.29 -20.57 5.05
C SER A 144 -12.79 -21.94 5.53
N ARG A 145 -13.38 -21.98 6.72
CA ARG A 145 -14.15 -23.15 7.15
C ARG A 145 -15.32 -23.31 6.18
N LYS A 146 -15.50 -24.50 5.61
CA LYS A 146 -16.74 -24.82 4.89
C LYS A 146 -17.85 -24.88 5.93
N THR A 147 -18.80 -23.97 5.85
CA THR A 147 -20.14 -24.10 6.46
C THR A 147 -20.93 -25.15 5.70
#